data_AF-A0A962GQH6-F1
#
_entry.id   AF-A0A962GQH6-F1
#
_cell.length_a   1.000
_cell.length_b   1.000
_cell.length_c   1.000
_cell.angle_alpha   90.00
_cell.angle_beta   90.00
_cell.angle_gamma   90.00
#
_symmetry.space_group_name_H-M   'P 1'
#
loop_
_entity.id
_entity.type
_entity.pdbx_description
1 polymer ?
#
loop_
_entity_poly.entity_id
_entity_poly.type
_entity_poly.pdbx_seq_one_letter_code
_entity_poly.pdbx_strand_id
1 'polypeptide(L)'
;GLCLCHEPPPGAPLPTVSGHLHPCVRLPGLPRRWPAFRLNAGGLILPAFSLLTGGALVQARDAIGFACVEGQIVALQPSRCATSL
;
A
#
# COMPACT_ATOMS: atom_id res chain seq x y z
N GLY A 1 -0.59 20.96 -5.97
CA GLY A 1 0.83 20.67 -5.67
C GLY A 1 0.96 19.30 -5.04
N LEU A 2 2.17 18.78 -4.90
CA LEU A 2 2.47 17.47 -4.30
C LEU A 2 3.52 17.65 -3.19
N CYS A 3 3.35 17.00 -2.04
CA CYS A 3 4.30 17.05 -0.92
C CYS A 3 5.10 15.75 -0.83
N LEU A 4 6.43 15.83 -0.71
CA LEU A 4 7.29 14.67 -0.45
C LEU A 4 7.69 14.68 1.03
N CYS A 5 7.33 13.65 1.78
CA CYS A 5 7.61 13.59 3.22
C CYS A 5 7.98 12.17 3.66
N HIS A 6 8.67 12.03 4.79
CA HIS A 6 9.00 10.70 5.30
C HIS A 6 7.75 9.98 5.82
N GLU A 7 6.95 10.67 6.63
CA GLU A 7 5.69 10.20 7.19
C GLU A 7 4.57 11.18 6.78
N PRO A 8 3.38 10.70 6.38
CA PRO A 8 2.29 11.58 6.00
C PRO A 8 1.70 12.25 7.26
N PRO A 9 1.77 13.60 7.39
CA PRO A 9 1.17 14.26 8.54
C PRO A 9 -0.36 14.12 8.48
N PRO A 10 -1.04 13.94 9.63
CA PRO A 10 -2.49 13.93 9.69
C PRO A 10 -3.06 15.22 9.09
N GLY A 11 -4.02 15.10 8.17
CA GLY A 11 -4.69 16.27 7.58
C GLY A 11 -3.80 17.14 6.68
N ALA A 12 -2.78 16.55 6.04
CA ALA A 12 -1.92 17.26 5.10
C ALA A 12 -2.76 18.10 4.09
N PRO A 13 -2.42 19.39 3.89
CA PRO A 13 -3.19 20.28 2.99
C PRO A 13 -2.98 19.95 1.50
N LEU A 14 -1.99 19.13 1.19
CA LEU A 14 -1.68 18.63 -0.15
C LEU A 14 -1.52 17.10 -0.08
N PRO A 15 -1.82 16.38 -1.18
CA PRO A 15 -1.50 14.97 -1.28
C PRO A 15 -0.01 14.72 -1.04
N THR A 16 0.30 13.65 -0.32
CA THR A 16 1.68 13.31 0.07
C THR A 16 2.20 12.09 -0.69
N VAL A 17 3.50 12.07 -1.00
CA VAL A 17 4.24 10.84 -1.30
C VAL A 17 5.15 10.56 -0.11
N SER A 18 4.94 9.42 0.55
CA SER A 18 5.63 9.11 1.80
C SER A 18 6.16 7.69 1.89
N GLY A 19 7.26 7.55 2.65
CA GLY A 19 7.83 6.27 3.07
C GLY A 19 7.36 5.91 4.48
N HIS A 20 8.26 5.39 5.31
CA HIS A 20 8.06 5.06 6.74
C HIS A 20 7.22 3.80 7.01
N LEU A 21 5.95 3.78 6.61
CA LEU A 21 5.04 2.69 7.00
C LEU A 21 5.31 1.37 6.25
N HIS A 22 5.91 1.45 5.06
CA HIS A 22 6.31 0.30 4.25
C HIS A 22 5.20 -0.75 4.10
N PRO A 23 4.11 -0.44 3.37
CA PRO A 23 2.96 -1.32 3.27
C PRO A 23 3.35 -2.66 2.65
N CYS A 24 2.80 -3.74 3.21
CA CYS A 24 2.87 -5.07 2.63
C CYS A 24 1.50 -5.74 2.64
N VAL A 25 1.21 -6.55 1.62
CA VAL A 25 -0.05 -7.31 1.48
C VAL A 25 0.22 -8.81 1.40
N ARG A 26 -0.80 -9.62 1.71
CA ARG A 26 -0.82 -11.05 1.39
C ARG A 26 -1.71 -11.26 0.17
N LEU A 27 -1.24 -12.04 -0.79
CA LEU A 27 -1.99 -12.39 -1.99
C LEU A 27 -2.45 -13.86 -1.89
N PRO A 28 -3.72 -14.17 -2.17
CA PRO A 28 -4.19 -15.56 -2.20
C PRO A 28 -3.37 -16.42 -3.15
N GLY A 29 -3.00 -17.63 -2.72
CA GLY A 29 -2.23 -18.57 -3.53
C GLY A 29 -0.73 -18.28 -3.66
N LEU A 30 -0.24 -17.13 -3.16
CA LEU A 30 1.19 -16.82 -3.16
C LEU A 30 1.80 -16.96 -1.77
N PRO A 31 2.99 -17.56 -1.65
CA PRO A 31 3.70 -17.62 -0.39
C PRO A 31 4.22 -16.22 -0.01
N ARG A 32 4.30 -15.95 1.30
CA ARG A 32 4.90 -14.72 1.90
C ARG A 32 4.06 -13.45 1.75
N ARG A 33 4.64 -12.31 2.15
CA ARG A 33 4.06 -10.96 2.05
C ARG A 33 4.77 -10.22 0.92
N TRP A 34 4.01 -9.43 0.19
CA TRP A 34 4.49 -8.67 -0.95
C TRP A 34 4.46 -7.17 -0.63
N PRO A 35 5.54 -6.42 -0.90
CA PRO A 35 5.52 -4.97 -0.76
C PRO A 35 4.40 -4.37 -1.61
N ALA A 36 3.74 -3.34 -1.09
CA ALA A 36 2.61 -2.71 -1.76
C ALA A 36 2.69 -1.19 -1.72
N PHE A 37 2.22 -0.58 -2.79
CA PHE A 37 1.84 0.82 -2.84
C PHE A 37 0.43 0.96 -2.26
N ARG A 38 0.22 1.96 -1.42
CA ARG A 38 -1.12 2.36 -0.97
C ARG A 38 -1.44 3.73 -1.53
N LEU A 39 -2.49 3.83 -2.34
CA LEU A 39 -2.92 5.07 -2.99
C LEU A 39 -4.36 5.40 -2.59
N ASN A 40 -4.59 6.64 -2.15
CA ASN A 40 -5.93 7.19 -1.95
C ASN A 40 -5.95 8.69 -2.23
N ALA A 41 -7.08 9.35 -1.97
CA ALA A 41 -7.23 10.80 -2.17
C ALA A 41 -6.24 11.66 -1.33
N GLY A 42 -5.75 11.13 -0.21
CA GLY A 42 -4.76 11.78 0.65
C GLY A 42 -3.31 11.62 0.18
N GLY A 43 -3.02 10.70 -0.75
CA GLY A 43 -1.68 10.51 -1.31
C GLY A 43 -1.26 9.06 -1.52
N LEU A 44 0.04 8.88 -1.70
CA LEU A 44 0.73 7.63 -2.01
C LEU A 44 1.71 7.27 -0.89
N ILE A 45 1.59 6.05 -0.35
CA ILE A 45 2.58 5.45 0.55
C ILE A 45 3.36 4.40 -0.23
N LEU A 46 4.69 4.55 -0.23
CA LEU A 46 5.62 3.69 -0.94
C LEU A 46 5.99 2.44 -0.12
N PRO A 47 6.19 1.27 -0.76
CA PRO A 47 6.80 0.11 -0.11
C PRO A 47 8.22 0.42 0.35
N ALA A 48 8.75 -0.41 1.26
CA ALA A 48 10.19 -0.39 1.51
C ALA A 48 10.95 -0.71 0.22
N PHE A 49 11.94 0.11 -0.13
CA PHE A 49 12.85 -0.17 -1.24
C PHE A 49 13.78 -1.35 -0.93
N SER A 50 14.14 -1.51 0.34
CA SER A 50 15.01 -2.59 0.81
C SER A 50 14.21 -3.84 1.16
N LEU A 51 14.81 -5.02 0.98
CA LEU A 51 14.24 -6.35 1.26
C LEU A 51 13.93 -6.63 2.75
N LEU A 52 14.07 -5.63 3.63
CA LEU A 52 13.93 -5.77 5.07
C LEU A 52 12.51 -6.22 5.43
N THR A 53 12.43 -7.35 6.12
CA THR A 53 11.26 -8.19 6.41
C THR A 53 10.27 -7.59 7.42
N GLY A 54 10.17 -6.26 7.50
CA GLY A 54 9.48 -5.53 8.57
C GLY A 54 8.38 -4.57 8.10
N GLY A 55 7.80 -4.77 6.92
CA GLY A 55 6.73 -3.89 6.42
C GLY A 55 5.42 -4.02 7.21
N ALA A 56 4.71 -2.91 7.42
CA ALA A 56 3.40 -2.90 8.07
C ALA A 56 2.40 -3.69 7.21
N LEU A 57 1.74 -4.68 7.82
CA LEU A 57 0.73 -5.47 7.11
C LEU A 57 -0.52 -4.61 6.91
N VAL A 58 -0.77 -4.21 5.67
CA VAL A 58 -2.02 -3.57 5.29
C VAL A 58 -2.90 -4.66 4.72
N GLN A 59 -4.16 -4.74 5.17
CA GLN A 59 -5.07 -5.69 4.55
C GLN A 59 -5.33 -5.25 3.10
N ALA A 60 -5.43 -6.20 2.18
CA ALA A 60 -5.70 -5.91 0.77
C ALA A 60 -6.98 -5.07 0.58
N ARG A 61 -7.96 -5.20 1.49
CA ARG A 61 -9.18 -4.36 1.50
C ARG A 61 -8.94 -2.89 1.86
N ASP A 62 -7.89 -2.60 2.63
CA ASP A 62 -7.50 -1.25 3.06
C ASP A 62 -6.41 -0.66 2.14
N ALA A 63 -5.82 -1.52 1.31
CA ALA A 63 -4.88 -1.20 0.25
C ALA A 63 -5.64 -1.03 -1.08
N ILE A 64 -6.23 0.14 -1.30
CA ILE A 64 -6.44 0.60 -2.67
C ILE A 64 -5.03 0.79 -3.25
N GLY A 65 -4.56 -0.12 -4.09
CA GLY A 65 -3.15 -0.09 -4.45
C GLY A 65 -2.62 -1.22 -5.33
N PHE A 66 -1.30 -1.24 -5.47
CA PHE A 66 -0.56 -2.16 -6.32
C PHE A 66 0.44 -2.95 -5.47
N ALA A 67 0.61 -4.24 -5.73
CA ALA A 67 1.64 -5.07 -5.09
C ALA A 67 2.82 -5.30 -6.04
N CYS A 68 4.03 -5.31 -5.49
CA CYS A 68 5.25 -5.72 -6.19
C CYS A 68 5.44 -7.22 -6.01
N VAL A 69 5.26 -8.01 -7.07
CA VAL A 69 5.36 -9.47 -7.05
C VAL A 69 6.40 -9.92 -8.06
N GLU A 70 7.52 -10.47 -7.59
CA GLU A 70 8.61 -10.99 -8.46
C GLU A 70 9.02 -10.01 -9.59
N GLY A 71 9.19 -8.72 -9.25
CA GLY A 71 9.55 -7.68 -10.22
C GLY A 71 8.39 -7.19 -11.11
N GLN A 72 7.18 -7.71 -10.92
CA GLN A 72 5.96 -7.27 -11.59
C GLN A 72 5.09 -6.41 -10.67
N ILE A 73 4.20 -5.61 -11.27
CA ILE A 73 3.20 -4.83 -10.55
C ILE A 73 1.83 -5.45 -10.76
N VAL A 74 1.18 -5.84 -9.65
CA VAL A 74 -0.16 -6.45 -9.64
C VAL A 74 -1.15 -5.45 -9.04
N ALA A 75 -2.17 -5.06 -9.82
CA ALA A 75 -3.25 -4.23 -9.30
C ALA A 75 -4.11 -5.02 -8.29
N LEU A 76 -4.32 -4.45 -7.10
CA LEU A 76 -5.19 -5.03 -6.09
C LEU A 76 -6.61 -4.51 -6.33
N GLN A 77 -7.54 -5.43 -6.57
CA GLN A 77 -8.94 -5.06 -6.56
C GLN A 77 -9.40 -4.92 -5.11
N PRO A 78 -10.02 -3.80 -4.71
CA PRO A 78 -10.70 -3.75 -3.43
C PRO A 78 -11.75 -4.84 -3.42
N SER A 79 -11.73 -5.70 -2.40
CA SER A 79 -12.74 -6.74 -2.24
C SER A 79 -14.11 -6.07 -2.23
N ARG A 80 -14.94 -6.34 -3.23
CA ARG A 80 -16.35 -5.91 -3.16
C ARG A 80 -16.93 -6.62 -1.94
N CYS A 81 -17.45 -5.85 -0.99
CA CYS A 81 -18.22 -6.41 0.09
C CYS A 81 -19.35 -7.21 -0.58
N ALA A 82 -19.38 -8.53 -0.38
CA ALA A 82 -20.59 -9.28 -0.67
C ALA A 82 -21.63 -8.72 0.29
N THR A 83 -22.62 -8.01 -0.25
CA THR A 83 -23.81 -7.63 0.50
C THR A 83 -24.44 -8.92 0.97
N SER A 84 -24.21 -9.30 2.23
CA SER A 84 -25.04 -10.29 2.89
C SER A 84 -26.42 -9.67 3.01
N LEU A 85 -27.37 -10.17 2.21
CA LEU A 85 -28.81 -10.04 2.44
C LEU A 85 -29.21 -10.95 3.60
#